data_AF-A0A6P6H5A1-F1
#
_entry.id   AF-A0A6P6H5A1-F1
#
_cell.length_a   1.000
_cell.length_b   1.000
_cell.length_c   1.000
_cell.angle_alpha   90.00
_cell.angle_beta   90.00
_cell.angle_gamma   90.00
#
_symmetry.space_group_name_H-M   'P 1'
#
loop_
_entity.id
_entity.type
_entity.pdbx_description
1 polymer ?
#
loop_
_entity_poly.entity_id
_entity_poly.type
_entity_poly.pdbx_seq_one_letter_code
_entity_poly.pdbx_strand_id
1 'polypeptide(L)'
;VLLLRPRDALPTAAEPARALAPPPGLDAWRDRVRRDPRHFLSLCAHLDCTPDIWALHDWGGWLTPFTRSGGRRFNTAFFLCCLREPPPVYPDLTEVVSCQWSSPSETTESFISKKMWLAPPQFYEIRRLGNFASLSDLHKFCLDGALEEMERWLPITFLTADAMLQLLPGDELYLEDSDFVENVMSTDKKTGEIMKEGKTFHRMVLHSRHVYSVHVTVQSKHKHVYPKTYVVSQSHL
;
A
#
# COMPACT_ATOMS: atom_id res chain seq x y z
N VAL A 1 -9.86 5.16 13.23
CA VAL A 1 -10.74 6.15 12.54
C VAL A 1 -12.06 5.45 12.27
N LEU A 2 -13.20 6.10 12.54
CA LEU A 2 -14.52 5.56 12.20
C LEU A 2 -15.03 6.26 10.94
N LEU A 3 -15.13 5.51 9.85
CA LEU A 3 -15.72 5.95 8.58
C LEU A 3 -17.19 5.58 8.58
N LEU A 4 -18.02 6.54 8.94
CA LEU A 4 -19.45 6.37 9.16
C LEU A 4 -20.20 7.50 8.48
N ARG A 5 -21.39 7.21 7.98
CA ARG A 5 -22.30 8.19 7.39
C ARG A 5 -23.69 8.09 8.04
N PRO A 6 -24.48 9.19 8.05
CA PRO A 6 -25.87 9.13 8.47
C PRO A 6 -26.64 8.04 7.71
N ARG A 7 -27.59 7.38 8.37
CA ARG A 7 -28.31 6.24 7.79
C ARG A 7 -29.02 6.58 6.47
N ASP A 8 -29.55 7.80 6.36
CA ASP A 8 -30.31 8.25 5.20
C ASP A 8 -29.49 9.13 4.23
N ALA A 9 -28.18 9.26 4.46
CA ALA A 9 -27.33 10.05 3.57
C ALA A 9 -27.15 9.33 2.23
N LEU A 10 -27.47 10.05 1.15
CA LEU A 10 -27.09 9.63 -0.19
C LEU A 10 -25.55 9.59 -0.29
N PRO A 11 -24.97 8.65 -1.05
CA PRO A 11 -23.53 8.63 -1.28
C PRO A 11 -23.09 9.95 -1.94
N THR A 12 -22.27 10.74 -1.26
CA THR A 12 -21.66 11.94 -1.84
C THR A 12 -20.24 11.60 -2.31
N ALA A 13 -20.12 10.99 -3.48
CA ALA A 13 -18.81 10.61 -4.03
C ALA A 13 -17.94 11.82 -4.43
N ALA A 14 -18.48 13.03 -4.52
CA ALA A 14 -17.75 14.18 -5.08
C ALA A 14 -16.74 14.81 -4.10
N GLU A 15 -16.93 14.66 -2.79
CA GLU A 15 -16.14 15.35 -1.78
C GLU A 15 -15.39 14.38 -0.87
N PRO A 16 -14.18 14.73 -0.39
CA PRO A 16 -13.48 13.91 0.58
C PRO A 16 -14.35 13.66 1.82
N ALA A 17 -14.25 12.46 2.36
CA ALA A 17 -15.02 12.02 3.50
C ALA A 17 -14.60 12.76 4.79
N ARG A 18 -15.41 12.59 5.83
CA ARG A 18 -15.13 13.12 7.17
C ARG A 18 -15.15 11.98 8.16
N ALA A 19 -14.14 11.91 9.00
CA ALA A 19 -14.18 10.99 10.12
C ALA A 19 -15.10 11.55 11.21
N LEU A 20 -15.80 10.66 11.90
CA LEU A 20 -16.57 11.03 13.08
C LEU A 20 -15.70 11.01 14.34
N ALA A 21 -16.12 11.81 15.32
CA ALA A 21 -15.60 11.74 16.68
C ALA A 21 -15.80 10.33 17.26
N PRO A 22 -14.95 9.89 18.20
CA PRO A 22 -15.12 8.60 18.84
C PRO A 22 -16.45 8.54 19.62
N PRO A 23 -17.13 7.38 19.65
CA PRO A 23 -18.33 7.21 20.45
C PRO A 23 -18.01 7.24 21.95
N PRO A 24 -18.99 7.61 22.80
CA PRO A 24 -18.92 7.35 24.23
C PRO A 24 -18.63 5.87 24.50
N GLY A 25 -17.75 5.58 25.46
CA GLY A 25 -17.37 4.20 25.78
C GLY A 25 -16.58 3.48 24.69
N LEU A 26 -15.74 4.20 23.92
CA LEU A 26 -14.90 3.66 22.84
C LEU A 26 -14.20 2.34 23.20
N ASP A 27 -13.59 2.25 24.38
CA ASP A 27 -12.85 1.05 24.79
C ASP A 27 -13.76 -0.17 24.98
N ALA A 28 -14.94 0.02 25.57
CA ALA A 28 -15.94 -1.04 25.71
C ALA A 28 -16.44 -1.51 24.34
N TRP A 29 -16.66 -0.58 23.40
CA TRP A 29 -17.02 -0.93 22.03
C TRP A 29 -15.89 -1.68 21.29
N ARG A 30 -14.63 -1.25 21.45
CA ARG A 30 -13.47 -1.94 20.89
C ARG A 30 -13.38 -3.38 21.37
N ASP A 31 -13.50 -3.60 22.67
CA ASP A 31 -13.44 -4.94 23.26
C ASP A 31 -14.56 -5.84 22.73
N ARG A 32 -15.78 -5.31 22.60
CA ARG A 32 -16.90 -6.05 22.00
C ARG A 32 -16.65 -6.42 20.55
N VAL A 33 -16.17 -5.48 19.74
CA VAL A 33 -15.89 -5.70 18.31
C VAL A 33 -14.72 -6.66 18.10
N ARG A 34 -13.67 -6.60 18.93
CA ARG A 34 -12.55 -7.55 18.87
C ARG A 34 -12.96 -8.98 19.20
N ARG A 35 -13.87 -9.14 20.17
CA ARG A 35 -14.41 -10.46 20.55
C ARG A 35 -15.36 -11.02 19.49
N ASP A 36 -16.19 -10.16 18.90
CA ASP A 36 -17.10 -10.54 17.82
C ASP A 36 -17.33 -9.33 16.87
N PRO A 37 -16.77 -9.39 15.65
CA PRO A 37 -16.84 -8.30 14.66
C PRO A 37 -18.26 -7.87 14.29
N ARG A 38 -19.28 -8.74 14.48
CA ARG A 38 -20.68 -8.40 14.19
C ARG A 38 -21.19 -7.24 15.06
N HIS A 39 -20.59 -7.02 16.22
CA HIS A 39 -20.90 -5.87 17.08
C HIS A 39 -20.56 -4.53 16.44
N PHE A 40 -19.79 -4.49 15.36
CA PHE A 40 -19.55 -3.25 14.62
C PHE A 40 -20.86 -2.71 14.01
N LEU A 41 -21.75 -3.59 13.53
CA LEU A 41 -23.08 -3.19 13.05
C LEU A 41 -23.98 -2.74 14.21
N SER A 42 -23.85 -3.36 15.39
CA SER A 42 -24.54 -2.90 16.60
C SER A 42 -24.07 -1.52 17.04
N LEU A 43 -22.77 -1.22 16.92
CA LEU A 43 -22.22 0.12 17.16
C LEU A 43 -22.82 1.12 16.17
N CYS A 44 -22.84 0.78 14.88
CA CYS A 44 -23.44 1.66 13.87
C CYS A 44 -24.93 1.93 14.16
N ALA A 45 -25.68 0.89 14.56
CA ALA A 45 -27.08 1.05 14.95
C ALA A 45 -27.25 1.92 16.20
N HIS A 46 -26.37 1.77 17.19
CA HIS A 46 -26.36 2.58 18.42
C HIS A 46 -26.08 4.07 18.16
N LEU A 47 -25.25 4.37 17.16
CA LEU A 47 -24.90 5.73 16.74
C LEU A 47 -25.82 6.29 15.64
N ASP A 48 -26.86 5.54 15.26
CA ASP A 48 -27.77 5.86 14.15
C ASP A 48 -27.05 6.19 12.82
N CYS A 49 -26.03 5.40 12.50
CA CYS A 49 -25.22 5.57 11.30
C CYS A 49 -25.04 4.25 10.55
N THR A 50 -24.34 4.31 9.41
CA THR A 50 -23.91 3.14 8.64
C THR A 50 -22.43 3.26 8.28
N PRO A 51 -21.70 2.15 8.06
CA PRO A 51 -20.34 2.20 7.54
C PRO A 51 -20.30 2.93 6.20
N ASP A 52 -19.38 3.88 6.05
CA ASP A 52 -19.22 4.63 4.81
C ASP A 52 -18.24 3.93 3.86
N ILE A 53 -18.63 2.75 3.36
CA ILE A 53 -17.80 1.97 2.43
C ILE A 53 -17.62 2.66 1.07
N TRP A 54 -18.47 3.63 0.73
CA TRP A 54 -18.40 4.41 -0.50
C TRP A 54 -17.31 5.49 -0.47
N ALA A 55 -16.78 5.79 0.72
CA ALA A 55 -15.60 6.63 0.89
C ALA A 55 -14.28 5.87 0.65
N LEU A 56 -14.35 4.56 0.41
CA LEU A 56 -13.19 3.74 0.07
C LEU A 56 -13.07 3.62 -1.44
N HIS A 57 -11.86 3.86 -1.94
CA HIS A 57 -11.49 3.68 -3.34
C HIS A 57 -10.49 2.54 -3.45
N ASP A 58 -10.69 1.64 -4.40
CA ASP A 58 -9.68 0.63 -4.71
C ASP A 58 -8.36 1.30 -5.11
N TRP A 59 -7.23 0.77 -4.64
CA TRP A 59 -5.92 1.38 -4.88
C TRP A 59 -4.86 0.43 -5.48
N GLY A 60 -4.93 -0.85 -5.11
CA GLY A 60 -4.00 -1.87 -5.60
C GLY A 60 -4.20 -3.19 -4.88
N GLY A 61 -3.70 -4.29 -5.46
CA GLY A 61 -3.62 -5.58 -4.78
C GLY A 61 -2.20 -6.12 -4.78
N TRP A 62 -1.80 -6.73 -3.66
CA TRP A 62 -0.50 -7.38 -3.51
C TRP A 62 -0.67 -8.79 -3.00
N LEU A 63 -0.16 -9.75 -3.76
CA LEU A 63 0.08 -11.09 -3.25
C LEU A 63 1.48 -11.15 -2.66
N THR A 64 1.61 -11.72 -1.47
CA THR A 64 2.94 -11.89 -0.85
C THR A 64 3.76 -12.87 -1.69
N PRO A 65 4.94 -12.46 -2.19
CA PRO A 65 5.77 -13.31 -3.03
C PRO A 65 6.28 -14.52 -2.26
N PHE A 66 6.57 -15.61 -2.97
CA PHE A 66 7.34 -16.69 -2.37
C PHE A 66 8.75 -16.20 -2.03
N THR A 67 9.21 -16.51 -0.82
CA THR A 67 10.57 -16.17 -0.35
C THR A 67 11.25 -17.36 0.33
N ARG A 68 10.47 -18.19 1.02
CA ARG A 68 10.90 -19.47 1.60
C ARG A 68 9.69 -20.33 1.94
N SER A 69 9.90 -21.64 2.00
CA SER A 69 8.88 -22.59 2.47
C SER A 69 8.47 -22.28 3.92
N GLY A 70 7.18 -22.45 4.23
CA GLY A 70 6.59 -22.19 5.55
C GLY A 70 6.35 -20.69 5.88
N GLY A 71 6.67 -19.77 4.96
CA GLY A 71 6.33 -18.36 5.10
C GLY A 71 4.82 -18.12 4.94
N ARG A 72 4.24 -17.25 5.78
CA ARG A 72 2.85 -16.83 5.61
C ARG A 72 2.73 -15.90 4.42
N ARG A 73 1.79 -16.19 3.52
CA ARG A 73 1.45 -15.37 2.36
C ARG A 73 0.04 -14.80 2.50
N PHE A 74 -0.14 -13.60 2.00
CA PHE A 74 -1.41 -12.88 2.03
C PHE A 74 -1.79 -12.43 0.63
N ASN A 75 -3.09 -12.38 0.36
CA ASN A 75 -3.68 -11.69 -0.78
C ASN A 75 -4.31 -10.40 -0.23
N THR A 76 -3.59 -9.30 -0.36
CA THR A 76 -3.90 -8.04 0.32
C THR A 76 -4.46 -7.04 -0.67
N ALA A 77 -5.69 -6.56 -0.43
CA ALA A 77 -6.26 -5.41 -1.12
C ALA A 77 -5.94 -4.12 -0.37
N PHE A 78 -5.49 -3.10 -1.11
CA PHE A 78 -5.26 -1.75 -0.61
C PHE A 78 -6.40 -0.85 -1.05
N PHE A 79 -6.90 -0.07 -0.11
CA PHE A 79 -7.93 0.95 -0.32
C PHE A 79 -7.40 2.31 0.11
N LEU A 80 -7.86 3.37 -0.55
CA LEU A 80 -7.65 4.76 -0.13
C LEU A 80 -8.95 5.38 0.35
N CYS A 81 -8.83 6.26 1.34
CA CYS A 81 -9.92 7.13 1.78
C CYS A 81 -9.36 8.54 1.95
N CYS A 82 -9.83 9.49 1.14
CA CYS A 82 -9.45 10.88 1.26
C CYS A 82 -10.32 11.56 2.33
N LEU A 83 -9.70 12.12 3.36
CA LEU A 83 -10.38 12.81 4.45
C LEU A 83 -10.11 14.32 4.40
N ARG A 84 -11.13 15.14 4.65
CA ARG A 84 -11.00 16.61 4.62
C ARG A 84 -9.98 17.16 5.63
N GLU A 85 -9.83 16.46 6.75
CA GLU A 85 -8.94 16.83 7.83
C GLU A 85 -8.36 15.57 8.49
N PRO A 86 -7.16 15.64 9.09
CA PRO A 86 -6.59 14.52 9.84
C PRO A 86 -7.52 14.12 10.98
N PRO A 87 -8.04 12.88 11.01
CA PRO A 87 -8.95 12.47 12.06
C PRO A 87 -8.22 12.24 13.38
N PRO A 88 -8.94 12.35 14.52
CA PRO A 88 -8.38 11.91 15.79
C PRO A 88 -8.10 10.40 15.75
N VAL A 89 -6.89 10.02 16.16
CA VAL A 89 -6.46 8.63 16.22
C VAL A 89 -6.22 8.26 17.68
N TYR A 90 -6.81 7.14 18.09
CA TYR A 90 -6.65 6.58 19.41
C TYR A 90 -5.98 5.22 19.24
N PRO A 91 -4.65 5.10 19.36
CA PRO A 91 -3.98 3.81 19.32
C PRO A 91 -4.56 2.90 20.43
N ASP A 92 -4.52 1.59 20.22
CA ASP A 92 -4.96 0.66 21.26
C ASP A 92 -3.87 0.27 22.25
N LEU A 93 -2.64 0.73 21.99
CA LEU A 93 -1.45 0.50 22.81
C LEU A 93 -1.10 -0.98 22.98
N THR A 94 -1.67 -1.86 22.14
CA THR A 94 -1.39 -3.30 22.11
C THR A 94 -0.67 -3.67 20.81
N GLU A 95 -1.37 -3.59 19.68
CA GLU A 95 -0.80 -3.81 18.35
C GLU A 95 -0.28 -2.49 17.77
N VAL A 96 -1.05 -1.41 17.93
CA VAL A 96 -0.67 -0.08 17.45
C VAL A 96 -0.36 0.80 18.65
N VAL A 97 0.91 1.16 18.80
CA VAL A 97 1.42 1.93 19.94
C VAL A 97 1.61 3.42 19.65
N SER A 98 1.68 3.80 18.37
CA SER A 98 1.86 5.18 17.93
C SER A 98 1.23 5.43 16.57
N CYS A 99 0.85 6.66 16.30
CA CYS A 99 0.36 7.12 15.00
C CYS A 99 0.94 8.49 14.70
N GLN A 100 1.22 8.75 13.42
CA GLN A 100 1.63 10.05 12.92
C GLN A 100 0.99 10.31 11.56
N TRP A 101 0.72 11.57 11.26
CA TRP A 101 0.37 12.04 9.93
C TRP A 101 1.63 12.58 9.27
N SER A 102 1.97 12.05 8.09
CA SER A 102 3.15 12.45 7.34
C SER A 102 2.86 12.42 5.84
N SER A 103 3.54 13.30 5.10
CA SER A 103 3.53 13.28 3.64
C SER A 103 4.29 12.06 3.10
N PRO A 104 4.08 11.68 1.83
CA PRO A 104 4.85 10.61 1.19
C PRO A 104 6.37 10.86 1.20
N SER A 105 6.81 12.11 1.07
CA SER A 105 8.23 12.50 1.13
C SER A 105 8.81 12.32 2.53
N GLU A 106 8.16 12.84 3.57
CA GLU A 106 8.62 12.70 4.96
C GLU A 106 8.66 11.22 5.39
N THR A 107 7.70 10.43 4.92
CA THR A 107 7.65 8.98 5.16
C THR A 107 8.81 8.26 4.47
N THR A 108 9.13 8.64 3.23
CA THR A 108 10.28 8.12 2.49
C THR A 108 11.60 8.49 3.19
N GLU A 109 11.74 9.73 3.67
CA GLU A 109 12.92 10.17 4.43
C GLU A 109 13.06 9.44 5.76
N SER A 110 11.96 9.20 6.47
CA SER A 110 11.95 8.42 7.71
C SER A 110 12.38 6.98 7.48
N PHE A 111 12.02 6.39 6.34
CA PHE A 111 12.50 5.08 5.91
C PHE A 111 14.02 5.08 5.66
N ILE A 112 14.51 6.02 4.85
CA ILE A 112 15.95 6.12 4.49
C ILE A 112 16.81 6.39 5.73
N SER A 113 16.34 7.25 6.63
CA SER A 113 17.01 7.58 7.89
C SER A 113 16.85 6.51 8.98
N LYS A 114 16.27 5.35 8.64
CA LYS A 114 16.07 4.19 9.53
C LYS A 114 15.23 4.50 10.78
N LYS A 115 14.45 5.58 10.76
CA LYS A 115 13.50 5.93 11.83
C LYS A 115 12.27 5.04 11.82
N MET A 116 11.89 4.57 10.64
CA MET A 116 10.82 3.59 10.46
C MET A 116 11.18 2.58 9.37
N TRP A 117 10.62 1.39 9.48
CA TRP A 117 10.72 0.38 8.43
C TRP A 117 9.40 0.28 7.67
N LEU A 118 9.49 0.12 6.35
CA LEU A 118 8.36 -0.13 5.47
C LEU A 118 8.57 -1.48 4.79
N ALA A 119 7.52 -2.31 4.83
CA ALA A 119 7.49 -3.50 3.99
C ALA A 119 7.51 -3.08 2.50
N PRO A 120 7.99 -3.95 1.59
CA PRO A 120 8.15 -3.56 0.18
C PRO A 120 6.87 -3.03 -0.49
N PRO A 121 5.69 -3.65 -0.32
CA PRO A 121 4.43 -3.08 -0.82
C PRO A 121 4.18 -1.66 -0.27
N GLN A 122 4.38 -1.44 1.03
CA GLN A 122 4.15 -0.13 1.65
C GLN A 122 5.10 0.94 1.10
N PHE A 123 6.38 0.61 0.91
CA PHE A 123 7.34 1.56 0.32
C PHE A 123 6.94 1.91 -1.11
N TYR A 124 6.58 0.91 -1.91
CA TYR A 124 6.12 1.13 -3.28
C TYR A 124 4.87 2.01 -3.33
N GLU A 125 3.87 1.73 -2.48
CA GLU A 125 2.63 2.51 -2.44
C GLU A 125 2.84 3.95 -1.95
N ILE A 126 3.71 4.17 -0.96
CA ILE A 126 4.11 5.52 -0.55
C ILE A 126 4.75 6.28 -1.72
N ARG A 127 5.61 5.62 -2.50
CA ARG A 127 6.20 6.22 -3.71
C ARG A 127 5.15 6.50 -4.78
N ARG A 128 4.11 5.67 -4.93
CA ARG A 128 2.97 5.92 -5.84
C ARG A 128 2.17 7.15 -5.41
N LEU A 129 1.88 7.28 -4.11
CA LEU A 129 1.21 8.45 -3.55
C LEU A 129 2.01 9.74 -3.76
N GLY A 130 3.34 9.65 -3.79
CA GLY A 130 4.24 10.77 -4.11
C GLY A 130 4.12 11.33 -5.54
N ASN A 131 3.29 10.74 -6.41
CA ASN A 131 3.00 11.30 -7.74
C ASN A 131 1.99 12.45 -7.71
N PHE A 132 1.19 12.57 -6.64
CA PHE A 132 0.13 13.56 -6.54
C PHE A 132 0.63 14.81 -5.80
N ALA A 133 0.32 15.99 -6.36
CA ALA A 133 0.74 17.27 -5.77
C ALA A 133 -0.13 17.67 -4.58
N SER A 134 -1.38 17.18 -4.51
CA SER A 134 -2.33 17.49 -3.46
C SER A 134 -3.27 16.32 -3.16
N LEU A 135 -3.92 16.38 -1.99
CA LEU A 135 -5.00 15.44 -1.65
C LEU A 135 -6.16 15.54 -2.64
N SER A 136 -6.47 16.73 -3.15
CA SER A 136 -7.53 16.95 -4.14
C SER A 136 -7.23 16.25 -5.46
N ASP A 137 -5.98 16.27 -5.93
CA ASP A 137 -5.57 15.57 -7.14
C ASP A 137 -5.68 14.05 -6.97
N LEU A 138 -5.26 13.54 -5.80
CA LEU A 138 -5.40 12.12 -5.45
C LEU A 138 -6.87 11.70 -5.39
N HIS A 139 -7.72 12.51 -4.75
CA HIS A 139 -9.15 12.23 -4.64
C HIS A 139 -9.80 12.20 -6.02
N LYS A 140 -9.54 13.21 -6.86
CA LYS A 140 -10.03 13.26 -8.24
C LYS A 140 -9.61 12.02 -9.03
N PHE A 141 -8.34 11.62 -8.92
CA PHE A 141 -7.84 10.41 -9.57
C PHE A 141 -8.61 9.16 -9.13
N CYS A 142 -8.91 9.02 -7.83
CA CYS A 142 -9.69 7.90 -7.32
C CYS A 142 -11.12 7.88 -7.87
N LEU A 143 -11.76 9.05 -8.03
CA LEU A 143 -13.10 9.16 -8.62
C LEU A 143 -13.10 8.83 -10.12
N ASP A 144 -12.11 9.33 -10.85
CA ASP A 144 -11.99 9.10 -12.28
C ASP A 144 -11.70 7.62 -12.62
N GLY A 145 -11.10 6.88 -11.69
CA GLY A 145 -10.74 5.46 -11.81
C GLY A 145 -11.74 4.47 -11.24
N ALA A 146 -12.87 4.91 -10.65
CA ALA A 146 -13.76 4.06 -9.85
C ALA A 146 -14.42 2.89 -10.61
N LEU A 147 -14.42 2.90 -11.94
CA LEU A 147 -14.97 1.84 -12.78
C LEU A 147 -13.90 0.95 -13.43
N GLU A 148 -12.62 1.24 -13.21
CA GLU A 148 -11.54 0.46 -13.79
C GLU A 148 -11.15 -0.71 -12.89
N GLU A 149 -10.82 -1.84 -13.51
CA GLU A 149 -10.34 -3.00 -12.78
C GLU A 149 -8.99 -2.69 -12.14
N MET A 150 -8.88 -2.93 -10.84
CA MET A 150 -7.64 -2.71 -10.12
C MET A 150 -6.67 -3.86 -10.36
N GLU A 151 -5.44 -3.52 -10.75
CA GLU A 151 -4.37 -4.49 -10.91
C GLU A 151 -4.00 -5.13 -9.56
N ARG A 152 -3.96 -6.46 -9.55
CA ARG A 152 -3.37 -7.24 -8.46
C ARG A 152 -2.03 -7.75 -8.92
N TRP A 153 -0.98 -7.39 -8.19
CA TRP A 153 0.37 -7.82 -8.50
C TRP A 153 0.80 -8.97 -7.62
N LEU A 154 1.45 -9.93 -8.26
CA LEU A 154 2.17 -10.99 -7.60
C LEU A 154 3.65 -10.77 -7.88
N PRO A 155 4.41 -10.17 -6.97
CA PRO A 155 5.84 -10.01 -7.20
C PRO A 155 6.52 -11.39 -7.30
N ILE A 156 7.55 -11.49 -8.14
CA ILE A 156 8.44 -12.66 -8.20
C ILE A 156 9.77 -12.29 -7.52
N THR A 157 10.22 -13.15 -6.61
CA THR A 157 11.50 -12.95 -5.91
C THR A 157 12.65 -13.46 -6.78
N PHE A 158 13.58 -12.57 -7.10
CA PHE A 158 14.76 -12.87 -7.89
C PHE A 158 16.03 -12.40 -7.16
N LEU A 159 16.93 -13.31 -6.84
CA LEU A 159 18.18 -13.00 -6.14
C LEU A 159 19.32 -12.74 -7.11
N THR A 160 20.09 -11.71 -6.84
CA THR A 160 21.35 -11.42 -7.50
C THR A 160 22.50 -11.64 -6.51
N ALA A 161 23.73 -11.49 -6.98
CA ALA A 161 24.90 -11.60 -6.10
C ALA A 161 24.94 -10.54 -4.98
N ASP A 162 24.20 -9.43 -5.10
CA ASP A 162 24.28 -8.28 -4.19
C ASP A 162 22.93 -7.71 -3.71
N ALA A 163 21.78 -8.20 -4.19
CA ALA A 163 20.47 -7.73 -3.75
C ALA A 163 19.35 -8.76 -3.96
N MET A 164 18.19 -8.46 -3.37
CA MET A 164 16.93 -9.15 -3.69
C MET A 164 16.06 -8.26 -4.57
N LEU A 165 15.68 -8.75 -5.74
CA LEU A 165 14.73 -8.09 -6.64
C LEU A 165 13.33 -8.62 -6.38
N GLN A 166 12.35 -7.72 -6.41
CA GLN A 166 10.94 -8.05 -6.57
C GLN A 166 10.50 -7.58 -7.94
N LEU A 167 10.36 -8.54 -8.86
CA LEU A 167 9.90 -8.31 -10.22
C LEU A 167 8.37 -8.18 -10.21
N LEU A 168 7.82 -7.17 -10.86
CA LEU A 168 6.39 -6.90 -10.93
C LEU A 168 5.89 -7.11 -12.36
N PRO A 169 4.57 -7.29 -12.58
CA PRO A 169 4.01 -7.49 -13.91
C PRO A 169 4.45 -6.44 -14.93
N GLY A 170 4.85 -6.89 -16.12
CA GLY A 170 5.36 -6.05 -17.20
C GLY A 170 6.88 -5.84 -17.19
N ASP A 171 7.58 -6.27 -16.14
CA ASP A 171 9.04 -6.33 -16.15
C ASP A 171 9.54 -7.40 -17.14
N GLU A 172 10.66 -7.14 -17.82
CA GLU A 172 11.22 -8.05 -18.83
C GLU A 172 11.58 -9.44 -18.29
N LEU A 173 11.93 -9.53 -17.00
CA LEU A 173 12.27 -10.80 -16.35
C LEU A 173 11.07 -11.43 -15.63
N TYR A 174 9.90 -10.79 -15.69
CA TYR A 174 8.69 -11.31 -15.06
C TYR A 174 8.04 -12.36 -15.95
N LEU A 175 8.10 -13.61 -15.51
CA LEU A 175 7.49 -14.75 -16.18
C LEU A 175 6.34 -15.29 -15.32
N GLU A 176 5.11 -15.26 -15.84
CA GLU A 176 3.91 -15.81 -15.20
C GLU A 176 3.86 -17.33 -15.29
N ASP A 177 4.93 -17.97 -14.84
CA ASP A 177 5.08 -19.42 -14.76
C ASP A 177 4.99 -19.85 -13.29
N SER A 178 4.34 -20.99 -13.02
CA SER A 178 4.13 -21.48 -11.66
C SER A 178 5.44 -21.68 -10.90
N ASP A 179 6.51 -22.08 -11.58
CA ASP A 179 7.81 -22.29 -10.96
C ASP A 179 8.42 -20.97 -10.50
N PHE A 180 8.26 -19.89 -11.27
CA PHE A 180 8.76 -18.57 -10.92
C PHE A 180 7.99 -17.94 -9.76
N VAL A 181 6.69 -18.25 -9.66
CA VAL A 181 5.82 -17.73 -8.62
C VAL A 181 6.02 -18.45 -7.28
N GLU A 182 6.31 -19.76 -7.32
CA GLU A 182 6.40 -20.61 -6.14
C GLU A 182 7.84 -20.94 -5.71
N ASN A 183 8.84 -20.43 -6.43
CA ASN A 183 10.25 -20.57 -6.05
C ASN A 183 10.98 -19.23 -6.02
N VAL A 184 12.17 -19.24 -5.41
CA VAL A 184 13.10 -18.11 -5.46
C VAL A 184 14.07 -18.36 -6.60
N MET A 185 14.07 -17.47 -7.60
CA MET A 185 15.02 -17.52 -8.70
C MET A 185 16.32 -16.82 -8.29
N SER A 186 17.46 -17.22 -8.84
CA SER A 186 18.75 -16.61 -8.51
C SER A 186 19.73 -16.59 -9.67
N THR A 187 20.70 -15.67 -9.61
CA THR A 187 21.85 -15.62 -10.51
C THR A 187 23.09 -15.10 -9.77
N ASP A 188 24.27 -15.51 -10.23
CA ASP A 188 25.56 -15.02 -9.73
C ASP A 188 25.95 -13.64 -10.28
N LYS A 189 25.16 -13.09 -11.22
CA LYS A 189 25.35 -11.71 -11.72
C LYS A 189 25.02 -10.69 -10.64
N LYS A 190 25.75 -9.59 -10.62
CA LYS A 190 25.40 -8.42 -9.81
C LYS A 190 24.19 -7.71 -10.40
N THR A 191 23.43 -7.02 -9.55
CA THR A 191 22.26 -6.25 -9.96
C THR A 191 22.60 -5.26 -11.07
N GLY A 192 23.73 -4.56 -10.97
CA GLY A 192 24.17 -3.61 -11.98
C GLY A 192 24.43 -4.21 -13.37
N GLU A 193 24.73 -5.51 -13.48
CA GLU A 193 24.90 -6.20 -14.76
C GLU A 193 23.53 -6.52 -15.38
N ILE A 194 22.61 -7.05 -14.58
CA ILE A 194 21.23 -7.32 -15.01
C ILE A 194 20.53 -6.05 -15.50
N MET A 195 20.73 -4.94 -14.79
CA MET A 195 20.15 -3.64 -15.17
C MET A 195 20.73 -3.07 -16.48
N LYS A 196 21.93 -3.50 -16.91
CA LYS A 196 22.51 -3.10 -18.21
C LYS A 196 21.99 -3.93 -19.37
N GLU A 197 21.63 -5.19 -19.11
CA GLU A 197 21.13 -6.13 -20.11
C GLU A 197 19.65 -5.86 -20.45
N GLY A 198 18.85 -5.50 -19.44
CA GLY A 198 17.43 -5.23 -19.60
C GLY A 198 17.09 -3.84 -20.14
N LYS A 199 15.88 -3.69 -20.67
CA LYS A 199 15.34 -2.41 -21.19
C LYS A 199 14.00 -2.04 -20.57
N THR A 200 13.19 -3.04 -20.20
CA THR A 200 11.86 -2.84 -19.64
C THR A 200 11.85 -3.25 -18.17
N PHE A 201 11.57 -2.30 -17.29
CA PHE A 201 11.64 -2.47 -15.84
C PHE A 201 10.32 -2.15 -15.19
N HIS A 202 9.90 -3.05 -14.30
CA HIS A 202 8.91 -2.82 -13.28
C HIS A 202 9.33 -3.63 -12.05
N ARG A 203 10.29 -3.11 -11.28
CA ARG A 203 10.88 -3.88 -10.19
C ARG A 203 11.32 -3.02 -9.03
N MET A 204 11.36 -3.63 -7.85
CA MET A 204 12.05 -3.11 -6.69
C MET A 204 13.37 -3.85 -6.50
N VAL A 205 14.43 -3.13 -6.16
CA VAL A 205 15.73 -3.68 -5.76
C VAL A 205 15.90 -3.41 -4.27
N LEU A 206 15.95 -4.46 -3.46
CA LEU A 206 16.08 -4.41 -2.02
C LEU A 206 17.52 -4.72 -1.66
N HIS A 207 18.34 -3.67 -1.54
CA HIS A 207 19.77 -3.78 -1.21
C HIS A 207 19.97 -4.13 0.27
N SER A 208 19.14 -3.54 1.14
CA SER A 208 19.09 -3.88 2.57
C SER A 208 17.74 -3.48 3.17
N ARG A 209 17.53 -3.75 4.47
CA ARG A 209 16.26 -3.51 5.17
C ARG A 209 15.67 -2.09 5.01
N HIS A 210 16.50 -1.07 4.82
CA HIS A 210 16.07 0.33 4.68
C HIS A 210 16.58 1.00 3.40
N VAL A 211 17.04 0.20 2.43
CA VAL A 211 17.71 0.71 1.22
C VAL A 211 17.10 0.02 0.01
N TYR A 212 16.07 0.65 -0.55
CA TYR A 212 15.33 0.16 -1.71
C TYR A 212 15.51 1.10 -2.90
N SER A 213 15.54 0.54 -4.11
CA SER A 213 15.37 1.28 -5.37
C SER A 213 14.14 0.77 -6.09
N VAL A 214 13.48 1.62 -6.87
CA VAL A 214 12.30 1.29 -7.68
C VAL A 214 12.58 1.72 -9.10
N HIS A 215 12.50 0.77 -10.04
CA HIS A 215 12.76 1.00 -11.45
C HIS A 215 11.47 0.74 -12.23
N VAL A 216 10.95 1.79 -12.88
CA VAL A 216 9.73 1.72 -13.68
C VAL A 216 9.98 2.41 -15.02
N THR A 217 9.91 1.62 -16.10
CA THR A 217 9.88 2.12 -17.48
C THR A 217 8.63 1.67 -18.24
N VAL A 218 7.85 0.76 -17.65
CA VAL A 218 6.55 0.34 -18.18
C VAL A 218 5.51 1.47 -18.10
N GLN A 219 4.56 1.45 -19.05
CA GLN A 219 3.37 2.29 -19.00
C GLN A 219 2.19 1.49 -18.48
N SER A 220 1.34 2.14 -17.70
CA SER A 220 0.11 1.51 -17.26
C SER A 220 -0.82 1.25 -18.44
N LYS A 221 -1.46 0.08 -18.45
CA LYS A 221 -2.49 -0.28 -19.44
C LYS A 221 -3.87 0.30 -19.07
N HIS A 222 -4.06 0.66 -17.80
CA HIS A 222 -5.29 1.20 -17.22
C HIS A 222 -5.04 2.60 -16.62
N LYS A 223 -6.01 3.21 -15.94
CA LYS A 223 -5.83 4.36 -15.04
C LYS A 223 -5.14 3.95 -13.74
N HIS A 224 -4.06 3.19 -13.87
CA HIS A 224 -3.12 2.92 -12.81
C HIS A 224 -1.93 3.88 -12.92
N VAL A 225 -1.38 4.31 -11.78
CA VAL A 225 -0.19 5.17 -11.75
C VAL A 225 0.94 4.46 -11.02
N TYR A 226 1.99 4.11 -11.76
CA TYR A 226 3.21 3.55 -11.18
C TYR A 226 4.05 4.64 -10.48
N PRO A 227 4.88 4.30 -9.49
CA PRO A 227 5.75 5.26 -8.84
C PRO A 227 6.81 5.76 -9.82
N LYS A 228 7.23 7.01 -9.68
CA LYS A 228 8.43 7.51 -10.34
C LYS A 228 9.63 6.66 -9.96
N THR A 229 10.48 6.35 -10.95
CA THR A 229 11.77 5.69 -10.71
C THR A 229 12.52 6.41 -9.59
N TYR A 230 13.00 5.63 -8.64
CA TYR A 230 13.72 6.07 -7.46
C TYR A 230 14.96 5.21 -7.31
N VAL A 231 16.13 5.81 -7.49
CA VAL A 231 17.40 5.12 -7.32
C VAL A 231 18.08 5.68 -6.09
N VAL A 232 18.43 4.81 -5.17
CA VAL A 232 19.12 5.24 -3.95
C VAL A 232 20.56 5.69 -4.28
N SER A 233 21.02 6.74 -3.60
CA SER A 233 22.40 7.23 -3.77
C SER A 233 23.42 6.15 -3.37
N GLN A 234 24.56 6.12 -4.07
CA GLN A 234 25.69 5.24 -3.73
C GLN A 234 26.19 5.43 -2.29
N SER A 235 25.99 6.60 -1.69
CA SER A 235 26.34 6.87 -0.28
C SER A 235 25.52 6.06 0.74
N HIS A 236 24.42 5.42 0.30
CA HIS A 236 23.54 4.62 1.14
C HIS A 236 23.62 3.11 0.85
N LEU A 237 24.43 2.70 -0.14
CA LEU A 237 24.67 1.31 -0.52
C LEU A 237 25.82 0.70 0.28
#